data_AF-A0A1I6EWP6-F1
#
_entry.id   AF-A0A1I6EWP6-F1
#
_cell.length_a   1.000
_cell.length_b   1.000
_cell.length_c   1.000
_cell.angle_alpha   90.00
_cell.angle_beta   90.00
_cell.angle_gamma   90.00
#
_symmetry.space_group_name_H-M   'P 1'
#
loop_
_entity.id
_entity.type
_entity.pdbx_description
1 polymer ?
#
loop_
_entity_poly.entity_id
_entity_poly.type
_entity_poly.pdbx_seq_one_letter_code
_entity_poly.pdbx_strand_id
1 'polypeptide(L)'
;MTIHIDWSDLEKGNRLREDTVTLKVTDYDEDDITQFRLRLTGAVNWWKGIEIKNASGQVVTFTEATGPQIGVSEVEWDAIVGGKIVLWKAKVFGVHTPMYDLDIDEHIMGKKLAFRWSAD
;
A
#
# COMPACT_ATOMS: atom_id res chain seq x y z
N MET A 1 15.02 -4.83 -6.62
CA MET A 1 15.46 -3.58 -5.95
C MET A 1 14.20 -2.77 -5.69
N THR A 2 13.86 -2.57 -4.42
CA THR A 2 12.74 -1.72 -4.00
C THR A 2 13.10 -0.25 -4.20
N ILE A 3 12.13 0.57 -4.56
CA ILE A 3 12.31 2.01 -4.75
C ILE A 3 11.63 2.73 -3.59
N HIS A 4 12.36 3.58 -2.90
CA HIS A 4 11.76 4.46 -1.91
C HIS A 4 10.99 5.58 -2.62
N ILE A 5 9.74 5.83 -2.21
CA ILE A 5 8.89 6.90 -2.76
C ILE A 5 8.30 7.75 -1.63
N ASP A 6 8.00 9.01 -1.93
CA ASP A 6 7.39 9.91 -0.96
C ASP A 6 5.86 9.82 -1.03
N TRP A 7 5.19 10.16 0.07
CA TRP A 7 3.73 10.27 0.15
C TRP A 7 3.14 11.12 -0.98
N SER A 8 3.82 12.23 -1.30
CA SER A 8 3.37 13.16 -2.33
C SER A 8 3.34 12.56 -3.74
N ASP A 9 4.13 11.51 -4.01
CA ASP A 9 4.08 10.80 -5.28
C ASP A 9 2.75 10.06 -5.46
N LEU A 10 2.24 9.48 -4.37
CA LEU A 10 0.98 8.75 -4.37
C LEU A 10 -0.24 9.69 -4.32
N GLU A 11 -0.18 10.75 -3.51
CA GLU A 11 -1.31 11.68 -3.36
C GLU A 11 -1.58 12.49 -4.63
N LYS A 12 -0.51 12.88 -5.35
CA LYS A 12 -0.62 13.58 -6.64
C LYS A 12 -0.94 12.64 -7.80
N GLY A 13 -0.84 11.32 -7.57
CA GLY A 13 -1.00 10.31 -8.61
C GLY A 13 0.09 10.36 -9.68
N ASN A 14 1.32 10.65 -9.26
CA ASN A 14 2.47 10.60 -10.16
C ASN A 14 2.66 9.16 -10.67
N ARG A 15 3.11 9.03 -11.91
CA ARG A 15 3.45 7.71 -12.46
C ARG A 15 4.70 7.18 -11.75
N LEU A 16 4.61 5.97 -11.21
CA LEU A 16 5.71 5.29 -10.53
C LEU A 16 6.36 4.28 -11.48
N ARG A 17 7.40 4.71 -12.21
CA ARG A 17 8.03 3.88 -13.26
C ARG A 17 6.99 3.30 -14.24
N GLU A 18 6.71 2.00 -14.11
CA GLU A 18 5.73 1.27 -14.92
C GLU A 18 4.30 1.50 -14.39
N ASP A 19 4.14 1.66 -13.08
CA ASP A 19 2.87 1.68 -12.37
C ASP A 19 2.17 3.04 -12.27
N THR A 20 0.86 2.99 -12.03
CA THR A 20 0.08 4.14 -11.54
C THR A 20 -0.64 3.77 -10.25
N VAL A 21 -0.17 4.34 -9.14
CA VAL A 21 -0.74 4.17 -7.80
C VAL A 21 -1.14 5.54 -7.25
N THR A 22 -2.38 5.67 -6.82
CA THR A 22 -2.89 6.87 -6.13
C THR A 22 -3.24 6.55 -4.70
N LEU A 23 -3.03 7.49 -3.78
CA LEU A 23 -3.43 7.39 -2.39
C LEU A 23 -4.48 8.44 -2.05
N LYS A 24 -5.50 8.03 -1.29
CA LYS A 24 -6.41 8.94 -0.60
C LYS A 24 -6.32 8.68 0.89
N VAL A 25 -5.99 9.71 1.65
CA VAL A 25 -6.00 9.69 3.12
C VAL A 25 -7.28 10.35 3.61
N THR A 26 -8.01 9.69 4.51
CA THR A 26 -9.18 10.25 5.20
C THR A 26 -9.09 9.93 6.69
N ASP A 27 -9.85 10.66 7.51
CA ASP A 27 -10.04 10.27 8.90
C ASP A 27 -10.64 8.86 8.99
N TYR A 28 -10.24 8.12 10.01
CA TYR A 28 -10.84 6.86 10.41
C TYR A 28 -11.55 7.05 11.76
N ASP A 29 -12.58 6.24 12.02
CA ASP A 29 -13.41 6.42 13.22
C ASP A 29 -12.69 6.00 14.52
N GLU A 30 -11.56 5.27 14.39
CA GLU A 30 -10.73 4.77 15.49
C GLU A 30 -9.36 5.45 15.46
N ASP A 31 -9.12 6.37 16.41
CA ASP A 31 -7.90 7.20 16.46
C ASP A 31 -6.61 6.39 16.71
N ASP A 32 -6.73 5.22 17.33
CA ASP A 32 -5.64 4.29 17.66
C ASP A 32 -5.39 3.24 16.56
N ILE A 33 -6.18 3.27 15.48
CA ILE A 33 -6.06 2.31 14.37
C ILE A 33 -5.84 3.06 13.05
N THR A 34 -4.83 2.62 12.31
CA THR A 34 -4.65 3.01 10.91
C THR A 34 -5.20 1.90 10.00
N GLN A 35 -6.15 2.24 9.14
CA GLN A 35 -6.73 1.30 8.17
C GLN A 35 -6.07 1.44 6.80
N PHE A 36 -5.61 0.33 6.25
CA PHE A 36 -5.03 0.25 4.91
C PHE A 36 -6.01 -0.46 3.98
N ARG A 37 -6.35 0.18 2.88
CA ARG A 37 -7.21 -0.38 1.82
C ARG A 37 -6.46 -0.41 0.51
N LEU A 38 -6.36 -1.59 -0.09
CA LEU A 38 -5.89 -1.76 -1.46
C LEU A 38 -7.07 -1.96 -2.39
N ARG A 39 -7.13 -1.16 -3.46
CA ARG A 39 -8.10 -1.31 -4.54
C ARG A 39 -7.38 -1.47 -5.88
N LEU A 40 -7.69 -2.55 -6.58
CA LEU A 40 -7.27 -2.71 -7.98
C LEU A 40 -8.36 -2.18 -8.91
N THR A 41 -7.95 -1.37 -9.88
CA THR A 41 -8.86 -0.84 -10.92
C THR A 41 -8.20 -0.92 -12.28
N GLY A 42 -8.97 -0.99 -13.37
CA GLY A 42 -8.41 -1.04 -14.72
C GLY A 42 -7.76 -2.38 -15.08
N ALA A 43 -6.81 -2.35 -16.01
CA ALA A 43 -6.16 -3.54 -16.55
C ALA A 43 -4.91 -3.91 -15.73
N VAL A 44 -5.13 -4.44 -14.53
CA VAL A 44 -4.05 -4.96 -13.66
C VAL A 44 -3.87 -6.45 -13.91
N ASN A 45 -2.66 -6.85 -14.33
CA ASN A 45 -2.38 -8.24 -14.71
C ASN A 45 -1.76 -9.06 -13.57
N TRP A 46 -1.16 -8.39 -12.59
CA TRP A 46 -0.42 -9.02 -11.51
C TRP A 46 -1.13 -8.89 -10.16
N TRP A 47 -0.92 -9.85 -9.26
CA TRP A 47 -1.35 -9.72 -7.88
C TRP A 47 -0.56 -8.59 -7.22
N LYS A 48 -1.25 -7.79 -6.42
CA LYS A 48 -0.66 -6.68 -5.69
C LYS A 48 -0.92 -6.87 -4.23
N GLY A 49 -0.02 -6.37 -3.41
CA GLY A 49 -0.29 -6.25 -1.99
C GLY A 49 0.42 -5.09 -1.35
N ILE A 50 -0.04 -4.83 -0.13
CA ILE A 50 0.53 -3.90 0.81
C ILE A 50 1.04 -4.75 1.97
N GLU A 51 2.29 -4.57 2.34
CA GLU A 51 2.92 -5.18 3.51
C GLU A 51 3.34 -4.06 4.46
N ILE A 52 2.93 -4.15 5.72
CA ILE A 52 3.27 -3.18 6.76
C ILE A 52 4.39 -3.78 7.60
N LYS A 53 5.48 -3.03 7.75
CA LYS A 53 6.63 -3.39 8.58
C LYS A 53 6.74 -2.43 9.74
N ASN A 54 7.04 -2.95 10.93
CA ASN A 54 7.41 -2.12 12.08
C ASN A 54 8.84 -1.56 11.93
N ALA A 55 9.27 -0.76 12.90
CA ALA A 55 10.61 -0.17 12.94
C ALA A 55 11.77 -1.20 12.99
N SER A 56 11.53 -2.44 13.42
CA SER A 56 12.52 -3.52 13.37
C SER A 56 12.57 -4.26 12.02
N GLY A 57 11.72 -3.86 11.06
CA GLY A 57 11.62 -4.47 9.74
C GLY A 57 10.79 -5.74 9.69
N GLN A 58 10.13 -6.13 10.78
CA GLN A 58 9.23 -7.28 10.83
C GLN A 58 7.89 -6.92 10.20
N VAL A 59 7.35 -7.84 9.39
CA VAL A 59 6.00 -7.73 8.85
C VAL A 59 5.00 -7.90 9.98
N VAL A 60 4.21 -6.86 10.23
CA VAL A 60 3.15 -6.88 11.25
C VAL A 60 1.81 -7.25 10.66
N THR A 61 1.54 -6.79 9.44
CA THR A 61 0.31 -7.11 8.74
C THR A 61 0.47 -6.95 7.23
N PHE A 62 -0.43 -7.55 6.45
CA PHE A 62 -0.43 -7.41 4.99
C PHE A 62 -1.84 -7.62 4.43
N THR A 63 -2.07 -7.11 3.23
CA THR A 63 -3.30 -7.32 2.48
C THR A 63 -2.97 -7.41 0.99
N GLU A 64 -3.72 -8.22 0.25
CA GLU A 64 -3.48 -8.46 -1.17
C GLU A 64 -4.77 -8.53 -1.98
N ALA A 65 -4.66 -8.19 -3.25
CA ALA A 65 -5.74 -8.26 -4.22
C ALA A 65 -5.22 -8.83 -5.55
N THR A 66 -6.07 -9.59 -6.23
CA THR A 66 -5.77 -10.27 -7.48
C THR A 66 -6.72 -9.78 -8.60
N GLY A 67 -6.25 -9.68 -9.86
CA GLY A 67 -7.08 -9.19 -11.00
C GLY A 67 -8.13 -10.21 -11.48
N PRO A 68 -8.93 -9.97 -12.55
CA PRO A 68 -9.34 -8.73 -13.20
C PRO A 68 -10.69 -8.18 -12.65
N GLN A 69 -11.19 -8.76 -11.55
CA GLN A 69 -12.31 -8.19 -10.81
C GLN A 69 -11.79 -7.03 -9.96
N ILE A 70 -12.63 -6.02 -9.72
CA ILE A 70 -12.32 -4.92 -8.81
C ILE A 70 -12.11 -5.53 -7.42
N GLY A 71 -10.86 -5.84 -7.08
CA GLY A 71 -10.47 -6.37 -5.79
C GLY A 71 -10.35 -5.23 -4.80
N VAL A 72 -10.99 -5.38 -3.65
CA VAL A 72 -10.78 -4.54 -2.47
C VAL A 72 -10.29 -5.47 -1.38
N SER A 73 -9.15 -5.14 -0.79
CA SER A 73 -8.66 -5.79 0.41
C SER A 73 -8.34 -4.72 1.46
N GLU A 74 -8.63 -5.01 2.72
CA GLU A 74 -8.46 -4.08 3.83
C GLU A 74 -7.73 -4.78 4.97
N VAL A 75 -6.94 -4.02 5.72
CA VAL A 75 -6.29 -4.48 6.94
C VAL A 75 -6.07 -3.32 7.89
N GLU A 76 -6.04 -3.62 9.18
CA GLU A 76 -5.87 -2.64 10.26
C GLU A 76 -4.59 -2.91 11.02
N TRP A 77 -4.02 -1.84 11.57
CA TRP A 77 -2.85 -1.90 12.41
C TRP A 77 -2.90 -0.78 13.45
N ASP A 78 -2.35 -1.05 14.63
CA ASP A 78 -2.16 -0.05 15.67
C ASP A 78 -1.43 1.17 15.08
N ALA A 79 -1.96 2.37 15.33
CA ALA A 79 -1.45 3.63 14.82
C ALA A 79 -0.10 3.99 15.47
N ILE A 80 0.95 3.26 15.11
CA ILE A 80 2.30 3.39 15.65
C ILE A 80 3.20 4.07 14.61
N VAL A 81 4.00 5.03 15.06
CA VAL A 81 4.98 5.73 14.22
C VAL A 81 6.20 4.84 13.95
N GLY A 82 6.72 4.96 12.73
CA GLY A 82 7.94 4.29 12.30
C GLY A 82 7.69 2.93 11.68
N GLY A 83 8.66 2.49 10.88
CA GLY A 83 8.51 1.32 10.01
C GLY A 83 8.22 1.73 8.57
N LYS A 84 7.69 0.80 7.78
CA LYS A 84 7.52 0.96 6.33
C LYS A 84 6.24 0.35 5.80
N ILE A 85 5.66 1.02 4.81
CA ILE A 85 4.67 0.42 3.91
C ILE A 85 5.42 -0.08 2.68
N VAL A 86 5.25 -1.34 2.33
CA VAL A 86 5.85 -1.95 1.14
C VAL A 86 4.75 -2.32 0.16
N LEU A 87 4.82 -1.73 -1.04
CA LEU A 87 3.97 -2.07 -2.16
C LEU A 87 4.67 -3.12 -3.02
N TRP A 88 4.04 -4.28 -3.20
CA TRP A 88 4.64 -5.41 -3.91
C TRP A 88 3.75 -5.92 -5.04
N LYS A 89 4.39 -6.59 -6.02
CA LYS A 89 3.72 -7.34 -7.10
C LYS A 89 4.13 -8.81 -7.03
N ALA A 90 3.19 -9.73 -7.22
CA ALA A 90 3.54 -11.12 -7.56
C ALA A 90 3.60 -11.26 -9.08
N LYS A 91 4.82 -11.31 -9.63
CA LYS A 91 5.06 -11.44 -11.08
C LYS A 91 5.07 -12.92 -11.49
N VAL A 92 6.21 -13.58 -11.33
CA VAL A 92 6.45 -14.94 -11.83
C VAL A 92 6.39 -15.95 -10.68
N PHE A 93 5.62 -17.03 -10.86
CA PHE A 93 5.40 -18.10 -9.86
C PHE A 93 4.90 -17.63 -8.48
N GLY A 94 4.17 -16.51 -8.43
CA GLY A 94 3.64 -16.00 -7.16
C GLY A 94 4.68 -15.36 -6.24
N VAL A 95 5.91 -15.11 -6.71
CA VAL A 95 6.96 -14.50 -5.86
C VAL A 95 6.62 -13.04 -5.59
N HIS A 96 6.37 -12.71 -4.32
CA HIS A 96 6.14 -11.34 -3.85
C HIS A 96 7.40 -10.51 -4.03
N THR A 97 7.36 -9.59 -4.99
CA THR A 97 8.49 -8.73 -5.32
C THR A 97 8.19 -7.31 -4.83
N PRO A 98 8.90 -6.82 -3.80
CA PRO A 98 8.81 -5.44 -3.37
C PRO A 98 9.14 -4.48 -4.53
N MET A 99 8.23 -3.56 -4.83
CA MET A 99 8.38 -2.56 -5.88
C MET A 99 8.71 -1.21 -5.27
N TYR A 100 7.90 -0.79 -4.30
CA TYR A 100 8.00 0.51 -3.66
C TYR A 100 7.99 0.38 -2.13
N ASP A 101 8.65 1.29 -1.43
CA ASP A 101 8.46 1.47 0.00
C ASP A 101 8.29 2.95 0.38
N LEU A 102 7.53 3.18 1.45
CA LEU A 102 7.28 4.48 2.07
C LEU A 102 7.52 4.36 3.57
N ASP A 103 8.01 5.43 4.19
CA ASP A 103 8.18 5.48 5.64
C ASP A 103 6.87 5.85 6.33
N ILE A 104 6.56 5.17 7.44
CA ILE A 104 5.37 5.44 8.25
C ILE A 104 5.68 6.60 9.20
N ASP A 105 4.93 7.69 9.07
CA ASP A 105 5.05 8.86 9.94
C ASP A 105 3.70 9.25 10.58
N GLU A 106 3.71 10.27 11.44
CA GLU A 106 2.56 10.68 12.26
C GLU A 106 1.30 11.06 11.48
N HIS A 107 1.41 11.51 10.21
CA HIS A 107 0.23 12.01 9.48
C HIS A 107 -0.81 10.92 9.13
N ILE A 108 -0.44 9.64 9.24
CA ILE A 108 -1.30 8.48 8.93
C ILE A 108 -1.93 7.81 10.15
N MET A 109 -1.62 8.30 11.35
CA MET A 109 -2.20 7.77 12.59
C MET A 109 -3.70 8.07 12.65
N GLY A 110 -4.50 7.05 12.98
CA GLY A 110 -5.96 7.18 13.02
C GLY A 110 -6.59 7.49 11.65
N LYS A 111 -5.89 7.17 10.55
CA LYS A 111 -6.35 7.44 9.18
C LYS A 111 -6.71 6.17 8.44
N LYS A 112 -7.59 6.34 7.45
CA LYS A 112 -7.85 5.38 6.39
C LYS A 112 -7.04 5.75 5.17
N LEU A 113 -6.15 4.86 4.76
CA LEU A 113 -5.30 4.99 3.58
C LEU A 113 -5.85 4.10 2.46
N ALA A 114 -6.49 4.72 1.48
CA ALA A 114 -7.03 4.04 0.32
C ALA A 114 -6.05 4.12 -0.86
N PHE A 115 -5.27 3.06 -1.05
CA PHE A 115 -4.41 2.85 -2.21
C PHE A 115 -5.24 2.36 -3.38
N ARG A 116 -5.05 2.97 -4.54
CA ARG A 116 -5.66 2.54 -5.80
C ARG A 116 -4.56 2.30 -6.83
N TRP A 117 -4.40 1.05 -7.20
CA TRP A 117 -3.47 0.63 -8.25
C TRP A 117 -4.24 0.46 -9.55
N SER A 118 -3.86 1.22 -10.59
CA SER A 118 -4.68 1.36 -11.81
C SER A 118 -4.02 0.92 -13.12
N ALA A 119 -2.69 0.81 -13.14
CA ALA A 119 -1.93 0.35 -14.29
C ALA A 119 -0.62 -0.32 -13.87
N ASP A 120 -0.12 -1.17 -14.76
CA ASP A 120 1.17 -1.85 -14.70
C ASP A 120 2.25 -1.15 -15.50
#